data_AF-A0A6I3B882-F1
#
_entry.id   AF-A0A6I3B882-F1
#
_cell.length_a   1.000
_cell.length_b   1.000
_cell.length_c   1.000
_cell.angle_alpha   90.00
_cell.angle_beta   90.00
_cell.angle_gamma   90.00
#
_symmetry.space_group_name_H-M   'P 1'
#
loop_
_entity.id
_entity.type
_entity.pdbx_description
1 polymer ?
#
loop_
_entity_poly.entity_id
_entity_poly.type
_entity_poly.pdbx_seq_one_letter_code
_entity_poly.pdbx_strand_id
1 'polypeptide(L)'
;MKKFDALGISGAIDLVKNETQQQAAVISSYWRKPKAGTRLSLEVDPDDDCITRVLLSGQPWESWLTPYLVRFCDRGKVSLDVGANIGTHTRTLARQSLEVHAFEPQLRVFEILS
;
A
#
# COMPACT_ATOMS: atom_id res chain seq x y z
N MET A 1 17.97 -4.97 -51.35
CA MET A 1 18.01 -6.10 -50.39
C MET A 1 18.25 -5.53 -48.99
N LYS A 2 17.19 -5.32 -48.19
CA LYS A 2 17.31 -4.97 -46.76
C LYS A 2 16.57 -6.07 -45.98
N LYS A 3 17.30 -6.75 -45.09
CA LYS A 3 16.81 -7.84 -44.24
C LYS A 3 15.77 -7.28 -43.27
N PHE A 4 14.49 -7.49 -43.55
CA PHE A 4 13.40 -7.36 -42.58
C PHE A 4 13.01 -8.77 -42.15
N ASP A 5 13.77 -9.32 -41.20
CA ASP A 5 13.42 -10.51 -40.42
C ASP A 5 14.34 -10.49 -39.20
N ALA A 6 14.06 -9.61 -38.24
CA ALA A 6 14.89 -9.51 -37.02
C ALA A 6 14.19 -10.09 -35.78
N LEU A 7 12.87 -10.24 -35.79
CA LEU A 7 12.12 -10.88 -34.71
C LEU A 7 10.96 -11.64 -35.35
N GLY A 8 11.19 -12.90 -35.72
CA GLY A 8 10.09 -13.81 -36.05
C GLY A 8 9.12 -13.96 -34.86
N ILE A 9 8.04 -14.72 -35.02
CA ILE A 9 7.01 -14.94 -33.98
C ILE A 9 7.64 -15.34 -32.62
N SER A 10 8.71 -16.14 -32.63
CA SER A 10 9.47 -16.51 -31.42
C SER A 10 10.08 -15.31 -30.70
N GLY A 11 10.69 -14.38 -31.44
CA GLY A 11 11.32 -13.19 -30.87
C GLY A 11 10.29 -12.22 -30.28
N ALA A 12 9.12 -12.09 -30.89
CA ALA A 12 8.01 -11.33 -30.33
C ALA A 12 7.48 -11.96 -29.03
N ILE A 13 7.36 -13.29 -28.97
CA ILE A 13 6.96 -14.02 -27.75
C ILE A 13 7.98 -13.83 -26.63
N ASP A 14 9.28 -13.88 -26.93
CA ASP A 14 10.34 -13.72 -25.93
C ASP A 14 10.38 -12.28 -25.39
N LEU A 15 10.17 -11.27 -26.23
CA LEU A 15 10.02 -9.87 -25.78
C LEU A 15 8.85 -9.70 -24.82
N VAL A 16 7.67 -10.20 -25.18
CA VAL A 16 6.47 -10.08 -24.34
C VAL A 16 6.66 -10.80 -23.00
N LYS A 17 7.29 -11.98 -22.99
CA LYS A 17 7.63 -12.69 -21.73
C LYS A 17 8.57 -11.86 -20.85
N ASN A 18 9.58 -11.25 -21.45
CA ASN A 18 10.57 -10.46 -20.71
C ASN A 18 9.95 -9.17 -20.13
N GLU A 19 9.11 -8.49 -20.90
CA GLU A 19 8.32 -7.34 -20.42
C GLU A 19 7.38 -7.73 -19.27
N THR A 20 6.70 -8.88 -19.39
CA THR A 20 5.82 -9.39 -18.33
C THR A 20 6.60 -9.70 -17.05
N GLN A 21 7.78 -10.31 -17.17
CA GLN A 21 8.67 -10.59 -16.03
C GLN A 21 9.18 -9.31 -15.38
N GLN A 22 9.57 -8.30 -16.18
CA GLN A 22 9.98 -7.00 -15.65
C GLN A 22 8.83 -6.28 -14.93
N GLN A 23 7.63 -6.29 -15.49
CA GLN A 23 6.45 -5.72 -14.84
C GLN A 23 6.12 -6.43 -13.52
N ALA A 24 6.18 -7.77 -13.50
CA ALA A 24 5.97 -8.54 -12.28
C ALA A 24 7.02 -8.22 -11.21
N ALA A 25 8.30 -8.08 -11.61
CA ALA A 25 9.38 -7.71 -10.70
C ALA A 25 9.16 -6.30 -10.11
N VAL A 26 8.75 -5.33 -10.92
CA VAL A 26 8.41 -3.98 -10.47
C VAL A 26 7.21 -3.98 -9.51
N ILE A 27 6.14 -4.69 -9.83
CA ILE A 27 4.97 -4.78 -8.92
C ILE A 27 5.37 -5.45 -7.59
N SER A 28 6.20 -6.50 -7.66
CA SER A 28 6.65 -7.22 -6.46
C SER A 28 7.52 -6.35 -5.55
N SER A 29 8.26 -5.38 -6.08
CA SER A 29 9.11 -4.49 -5.28
C SER A 29 8.30 -3.47 -4.46
N TYR A 30 7.07 -3.18 -4.87
CA TYR A 30 6.11 -2.36 -4.12
C TYR A 30 5.21 -3.16 -3.17
N TRP A 31 5.41 -4.48 -3.08
CA TRP A 31 4.70 -5.30 -2.11
C TRP A 31 5.53 -5.46 -0.84
N ARG A 32 5.06 -4.85 0.26
CA ARG A 32 5.68 -4.97 1.59
C ARG A 32 4.80 -5.82 2.49
N LYS A 33 5.39 -6.85 3.10
CA LYS A 33 4.73 -7.66 4.14
C LYS A 33 5.51 -7.56 5.45
N PRO A 34 5.01 -6.83 6.45
CA PRO A 34 5.62 -6.77 7.77
C PRO A 34 5.72 -8.18 8.40
N LYS A 35 6.74 -8.40 9.24
CA LYS A 35 6.85 -9.65 10.00
C LYS A 35 5.69 -9.73 11.00
N ALA A 36 5.24 -10.95 11.29
CA ALA A 36 4.25 -11.17 12.35
C ALA A 36 4.78 -10.60 13.67
N GLY A 37 3.94 -9.83 14.37
CA GLY A 37 4.30 -9.17 15.62
C GLY A 37 5.03 -7.83 15.46
N THR A 38 5.30 -7.36 14.23
CA THR A 38 5.77 -5.98 14.01
C THR A 38 4.75 -5.00 14.60
N ARG A 39 5.25 -4.05 15.39
CA ARG A 39 4.43 -2.97 15.93
C ARG A 39 4.22 -1.92 14.84
N LEU A 40 2.96 -1.63 14.52
CA LEU A 40 2.60 -0.53 13.62
C LEU A 40 2.92 0.82 14.28
N SER A 41 3.70 1.64 13.60
CA SER A 41 3.99 3.03 13.93
C SER A 41 3.43 3.96 12.85
N LEU A 42 3.17 5.22 13.22
CA LEU A 42 2.87 6.27 12.26
C LEU A 42 4.07 7.21 12.25
N GLU A 43 4.68 7.41 11.09
CA GLU A 43 5.65 8.47 10.89
C GLU A 43 4.90 9.78 10.61
N VAL A 44 5.28 10.85 11.30
CA VAL A 44 4.59 12.14 11.26
C VAL A 44 5.58 13.22 10.86
N ASP A 45 5.12 14.20 10.09
CA ASP A 45 5.92 15.35 9.66
C ASP A 45 5.68 16.51 10.65
N PRO A 46 6.68 16.98 11.40
CA PRO A 46 6.49 18.06 12.36
C PRO A 46 6.00 19.37 11.72
N ASP A 47 6.21 19.56 10.41
CA ASP A 47 5.77 20.73 9.66
C ASP A 47 4.35 20.56 9.07
N ASP A 48 3.73 19.37 9.21
CA ASP A 48 2.34 19.12 8.80
C ASP A 48 1.35 19.68 9.83
N ASP A 49 0.63 20.72 9.41
CA ASP A 49 -0.39 21.39 10.22
C ASP A 49 -1.75 20.67 10.21
N CYS A 50 -1.90 19.59 9.45
CA CYS A 50 -3.16 18.88 9.28
C CYS A 50 -3.23 17.63 10.17
N ILE A 51 -2.63 16.51 9.73
CA ILE A 51 -2.79 15.21 10.39
C ILE A 51 -1.88 15.15 11.63
N THR A 52 -0.63 15.56 11.48
CA THR A 52 0.39 15.49 12.53
C THR A 52 -0.02 16.28 13.77
N ARG A 53 -0.52 17.51 13.60
CA ARG A 53 -1.05 18.32 14.72
C ARG A 53 -2.14 17.59 15.52
N VAL A 54 -3.06 16.90 14.83
CA VAL A 54 -4.13 16.13 15.50
C VAL A 54 -3.54 14.95 16.27
N LEU A 55 -2.65 14.18 15.65
CA LEU A 55 -2.02 13.02 16.29
C LEU A 55 -1.16 13.40 17.50
N LEU A 56 -0.42 14.51 17.43
CA LEU A 56 0.40 15.03 18.53
C LEU A 56 -0.44 15.54 19.71
N SER A 57 -1.70 15.94 19.47
CA SER A 57 -2.65 16.27 20.55
C SER A 57 -3.19 15.03 21.29
N GLY A 58 -2.80 13.83 20.87
CA GLY A 58 -3.28 12.55 21.40
C GLY A 58 -4.65 12.13 20.85
N GLN A 59 -5.20 12.89 19.89
CA GLN A 59 -6.47 12.56 19.24
C GLN A 59 -6.24 11.71 17.99
N PRO A 60 -7.12 10.75 17.68
CA PRO A 60 -7.07 10.04 16.41
C PRO A 60 -7.50 10.95 15.25
N TRP A 61 -6.82 10.83 14.11
CA TRP A 61 -7.26 11.46 12.86
C TRP A 61 -8.65 10.98 12.47
N GLU A 62 -9.53 11.90 12.05
CA GLU A 62 -10.93 11.63 11.69
C GLU A 62 -11.63 10.70 12.69
N SER A 63 -11.58 11.06 13.98
CA SER A 63 -12.15 10.28 15.08
C SER A 63 -13.61 9.83 14.84
N TRP A 64 -14.38 10.63 14.12
CA TRP A 64 -15.76 10.36 13.71
C TRP A 64 -15.91 9.13 12.82
N LEU A 65 -14.88 8.70 12.09
CA LEU A 65 -14.90 7.53 11.20
C LEU A 65 -14.72 6.22 11.98
N THR A 66 -14.01 6.27 13.12
CA THR A 66 -13.67 5.08 13.91
C THR A 66 -14.89 4.21 14.27
N PRO A 67 -16.03 4.76 14.74
CA PRO A 67 -17.22 3.95 15.05
C PRO A 67 -17.76 3.19 13.84
N TYR A 68 -17.64 3.76 12.63
CA TYR A 68 -18.09 3.10 11.40
C TYR A 68 -17.17 1.94 11.03
N LEU A 69 -15.85 2.14 11.11
CA LEU A 69 -14.88 1.07 10.88
C LEU A 69 -15.09 -0.08 11.87
N VAL A 70 -15.27 0.22 13.15
CA VAL A 70 -15.56 -0.80 14.19
C VAL A 70 -16.87 -1.54 13.93
N ARG A 71 -17.89 -0.84 13.42
CA ARG A 71 -19.21 -1.44 13.16
C ARG A 71 -19.24 -2.34 11.92
N PHE A 72 -18.52 -1.97 10.86
CA PHE A 72 -18.65 -2.61 9.55
C PHE A 72 -17.47 -3.51 9.18
N CYS A 73 -16.32 -3.38 9.83
CA CYS A 73 -15.23 -4.33 9.68
C CYS A 73 -15.50 -5.64 10.43
N ASP A 74 -14.86 -6.71 9.97
CA ASP A 74 -15.07 -8.07 10.45
C ASP A 74 -13.71 -8.77 10.59
N ARG A 75 -13.43 -9.31 11.78
CA ARG A 75 -12.17 -10.00 12.10
C ARG A 75 -11.94 -11.29 11.31
N GLY A 76 -12.95 -11.79 10.60
CA GLY A 76 -12.83 -12.90 9.66
C GLY A 76 -12.59 -12.49 8.21
N LYS A 77 -12.52 -11.19 7.90
CA LYS A 77 -12.42 -10.67 6.52
C LYS A 77 -11.16 -9.85 6.28
N VAL A 78 -10.82 -9.73 4.99
CA VAL A 78 -9.72 -8.88 4.51
C VAL A 78 -10.27 -7.48 4.22
N SER A 79 -9.55 -6.46 4.68
CA SER A 79 -9.83 -5.05 4.36
C SER A 79 -8.81 -4.52 3.34
N LEU A 80 -9.27 -3.64 2.46
CA LEU A 80 -8.43 -2.90 1.52
C LEU A 80 -8.52 -1.41 1.86
N ASP A 81 -7.36 -0.79 2.11
CA ASP A 81 -7.22 0.64 2.41
C ASP A 81 -6.55 1.33 1.21
N VAL A 82 -7.30 2.16 0.48
CA VAL A 82 -6.86 2.81 -0.76
C VAL A 82 -6.63 4.29 -0.49
N GLY A 83 -5.40 4.75 -0.74
CA GLY A 83 -4.97 6.09 -0.28
C GLY A 83 -4.66 6.06 1.21
N ALA A 84 -3.88 5.06 1.63
CA ALA A 84 -3.57 4.80 3.02
C ALA A 84 -2.82 5.96 3.71
N ASN A 85 -2.22 6.88 2.95
CA ASN A 85 -1.46 8.01 3.46
C ASN A 85 -0.41 7.51 4.47
N ILE A 86 -0.30 8.10 5.67
CA ILE A 86 0.60 7.65 6.73
C ILE A 86 0.07 6.45 7.54
N GLY A 87 -1.09 5.88 7.18
CA GLY A 87 -1.62 4.65 7.78
C GLY A 87 -2.53 4.84 9.00
N THR A 88 -3.10 6.04 9.20
CA THR A 88 -4.01 6.31 10.35
C THR A 88 -5.20 5.36 10.39
N HIS A 89 -5.84 5.14 9.24
CA HIS A 89 -6.99 4.25 9.11
C HIS A 89 -6.58 2.79 8.99
N THR A 90 -5.46 2.51 8.30
CA THR A 90 -4.85 1.18 8.22
C THR A 90 -4.67 0.57 9.60
N ARG A 91 -4.17 1.34 10.57
CA ARG A 91 -3.97 0.89 11.95
C ARG A 91 -5.29 0.53 12.65
N THR A 92 -6.37 1.26 12.40
CA THR A 92 -7.70 0.93 12.92
C THR A 92 -8.25 -0.33 12.26
N LEU A 93 -8.14 -0.44 10.93
CA LEU A 93 -8.55 -1.62 10.16
C LEU A 93 -7.82 -2.89 10.61
N ALA A 94 -6.52 -2.79 10.91
CA ALA A 94 -5.70 -3.92 11.36
C ALA A 94 -6.15 -4.53 12.69
N ARG A 95 -6.91 -3.78 13.50
CA ARG A 95 -7.49 -4.27 14.77
C ARG A 95 -8.86 -4.92 14.60
N GLN A 96 -9.52 -4.66 13.46
CA GLN A 96 -10.90 -5.05 13.19
C GLN A 96 -11.02 -6.04 12.03
N SER A 97 -9.93 -6.37 11.34
CA SER A 97 -9.90 -7.25 10.16
C SER A 97 -8.95 -8.43 10.37
N LEU A 98 -9.14 -9.50 9.61
CA LEU A 98 -8.20 -10.62 9.55
C LEU A 98 -6.85 -10.20 8.96
N GLU A 99 -6.91 -9.41 7.89
CA GLU A 99 -5.77 -8.92 7.13
C GLU A 99 -6.13 -7.55 6.55
N VAL A 100 -5.14 -6.69 6.35
CA VAL A 100 -5.30 -5.39 5.69
C VAL A 100 -4.26 -5.26 4.60
N HIS A 101 -4.71 -4.94 3.39
CA HIS A 101 -3.85 -4.47 2.32
C HIS A 101 -3.98 -2.96 2.23
N ALA A 102 -2.87 -2.25 2.37
CA ALA A 102 -2.82 -0.79 2.26
C ALA A 102 -2.12 -0.41 0.95
N PHE A 103 -2.70 0.55 0.24
CA PHE A 103 -2.15 1.10 -1.00
C PHE A 103 -2.00 2.61 -0.88
N GLU A 104 -0.82 3.11 -1.23
CA GLU A 104 -0.52 4.54 -1.29
C GLU A 104 0.23 4.83 -2.61
N PRO A 105 -0.36 5.64 -3.53
CA PRO A 105 0.27 5.92 -4.81
C PRO A 105 1.49 6.85 -4.72
N GLN A 106 1.60 7.68 -3.67
CA GLN A 106 2.74 8.57 -3.52
C GLN A 106 3.93 7.83 -2.92
N LEU A 107 4.95 7.56 -3.74
CA LEU A 107 6.11 6.72 -3.38
C LEU A 107 6.73 7.06 -2.02
N ARG A 108 6.95 8.36 -1.74
CA ARG A 108 7.54 8.81 -0.46
C ARG A 108 6.66 8.51 0.75
N VAL A 109 5.35 8.54 0.58
CA VAL A 109 4.38 8.24 1.65
C VAL A 109 4.19 6.72 1.78
N PHE A 110 4.18 6.00 0.66
CA PHE A 110 4.26 4.55 0.67
C PHE A 110 5.51 4.04 1.41
N GLU A 111 6.64 4.74 1.28
CA GLU A 111 7.89 4.36 1.91
C GLU A 111 7.83 4.34 3.44
N ILE A 112 6.93 5.11 4.06
CA ILE A 112 6.76 5.19 5.51
C ILE A 112 5.66 4.27 6.06
N LEU A 113 4.93 3.55 5.18
CA LEU A 113 4.02 2.49 5.61
C LEU A 113 4.83 1.23 5.99
N SER A 114 4.90 0.93 7.30
CA SER A 114 5.72 -0.15 7.88
C SER A 114 5.05 -0.94 8.99
#